data_AF-A0A533YAL5-F1
#
_entry.id   AF-A0A533YAL5-F1
#
_cell.length_a   1.000
_cell.length_b   1.000
_cell.length_c   1.000
_cell.angle_alpha   90.00
_cell.angle_beta   90.00
_cell.angle_gamma   90.00
#
_symmetry.space_group_name_H-M   'P 1'
#
loop_
_entity.id
_entity.type
_entity.pdbx_description
1 polymer ?
#
loop_
_entity_poly.entity_id
_entity_poly.type
_entity_poly.pdbx_seq_one_letter_code
_entity_poly.pdbx_strand_id
1 'polypeptide(L)'
;MRLWLSLLFLLACSTAIAAESQWRWVKATNNVLRGWDISEGNADVLIEGERFNAKLFWKDSDKDVKLSLSGTIKKGKITVTETVHNSDYSGSTYKGTFQSKRWEEFSGTVGAESITLSDGWGMIGMTRSIKK
;
A
#
# COMPACT_ATOMS: atom_id res chain seq x y z
N MET A 1 27.26 28.51 -37.09
CA MET A 1 27.32 28.46 -35.62
C MET A 1 26.03 28.99 -35.00
N ARG A 2 24.91 28.26 -35.02
CA ARG A 2 23.64 28.70 -34.38
C ARG A 2 22.66 27.54 -34.11
N LEU A 3 23.16 26.33 -33.87
CA LEU A 3 22.31 25.15 -33.56
C LEU A 3 22.61 24.48 -32.22
N TRP A 4 23.58 25.00 -31.46
CA TRP A 4 24.03 24.36 -30.21
C TRP A 4 23.40 24.94 -28.93
N LEU A 5 22.72 26.09 -28.99
CA LEU A 5 22.09 26.68 -27.80
C LEU A 5 20.71 26.11 -27.45
N SER A 6 20.06 25.37 -28.36
CA SER A 6 18.68 24.90 -28.15
C SER A 6 18.59 23.60 -27.35
N LEU A 7 19.68 22.81 -27.24
CA LEU A 7 19.66 21.55 -26.50
C LEU A 7 19.84 21.71 -24.98
N LEU A 8 20.44 22.82 -24.52
CA LEU A 8 20.70 23.04 -23.09
C LEU A 8 19.48 23.51 -22.29
N PHE A 9 18.43 24.00 -22.95
CA PHE A 9 17.22 24.49 -22.26
C PHE A 9 16.18 23.38 -21.98
N LEU A 10 16.25 22.25 -22.70
CA LEU A 10 15.34 21.11 -22.52
C LEU A 10 15.73 20.19 -21.36
N LEU A 11 16.94 20.31 -20.80
CA LEU A 11 17.38 19.52 -19.64
C LEU A 11 17.02 20.15 -18.27
N ALA A 12 16.49 21.37 -18.23
CA ALA A 12 16.30 22.09 -16.96
C ALA A 12 14.97 21.82 -16.23
N CYS A 13 14.05 21.05 -16.83
CA CYS A 13 12.73 20.75 -16.24
C CYS A 13 12.50 19.27 -15.97
N SER A 14 13.56 18.48 -15.74
CA SER A 14 13.41 17.20 -15.07
C SER A 14 13.22 17.46 -13.58
N THR A 15 12.02 17.88 -13.18
CA THR A 15 11.59 17.70 -11.78
C THR A 15 11.67 16.21 -11.53
N ALA A 16 12.69 15.76 -10.81
CA ALA A 16 12.77 14.42 -10.29
C ALA A 16 11.56 14.26 -9.37
N ILE A 17 10.47 13.72 -9.90
CA ILE A 17 9.37 13.18 -9.12
C ILE A 17 10.03 12.07 -8.34
N ALA A 18 10.34 12.31 -7.06
CA ALA A 18 10.79 11.28 -6.16
C ALA A 18 9.75 10.16 -6.24
N ALA A 19 10.15 9.01 -6.80
CA ALA A 19 9.24 7.88 -6.96
C ALA A 19 8.69 7.55 -5.57
N GLU A 20 7.37 7.67 -5.39
CA GLU A 20 6.73 7.27 -4.14
C GLU A 20 7.11 5.83 -3.84
N SER A 21 7.43 5.53 -2.59
CA SER A 21 7.81 4.16 -2.26
C SER A 21 6.58 3.24 -2.35
N GLN A 22 6.78 2.08 -2.95
CA GLN A 22 5.75 1.06 -3.14
C GLN A 22 5.24 0.57 -1.79
N TRP A 23 3.92 0.41 -1.65
CA TRP A 23 3.35 -0.27 -0.48
C TRP A 23 3.63 -1.76 -0.54
N ARG A 24 3.94 -2.33 0.62
CA ARG A 24 4.08 -3.77 0.85
C ARG A 24 2.97 -4.22 1.77
N TRP A 25 2.44 -5.41 1.57
CA TRP A 25 1.40 -5.97 2.44
C TRP A 25 1.74 -7.37 2.93
N VAL A 26 1.14 -7.74 4.05
CA VAL A 26 1.11 -9.08 4.61
C VAL A 26 -0.29 -9.35 5.16
N LYS A 27 -0.83 -10.54 4.95
CA LYS A 27 -2.03 -11.06 5.60
C LYS A 27 -1.67 -12.32 6.34
N ALA A 28 -2.07 -12.41 7.60
CA ALA A 28 -2.01 -13.62 8.39
C ALA A 28 -3.44 -14.01 8.76
N THR A 29 -3.84 -15.24 8.44
CA THR A 29 -5.16 -15.79 8.77
C THR A 29 -4.99 -17.11 9.47
N ASN A 30 -5.76 -17.30 10.55
CA ASN A 30 -5.82 -18.59 11.21
C ASN A 30 -6.69 -19.55 10.40
N ASN A 31 -6.08 -20.61 9.88
CA ASN A 31 -6.77 -21.76 9.34
C ASN A 31 -6.84 -22.85 10.43
N VAL A 32 -8.03 -23.05 10.99
CA VAL A 32 -8.27 -23.96 12.13
C VAL A 32 -7.71 -25.38 11.91
N LEU A 33 -7.59 -25.84 10.65
CA LEU A 33 -7.09 -27.17 10.32
C LEU A 33 -5.58 -27.22 10.02
N ARG A 34 -4.95 -26.09 9.70
CA ARG A 34 -3.57 -26.03 9.17
C ARG A 34 -2.66 -25.05 9.90
N GLY A 35 -3.17 -24.34 10.91
CA GLY A 35 -2.45 -23.28 11.60
C GLY A 35 -2.48 -21.96 10.82
N TRP A 36 -1.39 -21.20 10.86
CA TRP A 36 -1.33 -19.89 10.21
C TRP A 36 -1.10 -20.02 8.71
N ASP A 37 -1.94 -19.37 7.92
CA ASP A 37 -1.66 -19.06 6.52
C ASP A 37 -1.19 -17.61 6.42
N ILE A 38 -0.04 -17.41 5.77
CA ILE A 38 0.58 -16.10 5.59
C ILE A 38 0.76 -15.84 4.10
N SER A 39 0.27 -14.69 3.66
CA SER A 39 0.43 -14.18 2.30
C SER A 39 1.02 -12.78 2.32
N GLU A 40 1.79 -12.42 1.32
CA GLU A 40 2.42 -11.10 1.23
C GLU A 40 2.60 -10.69 -0.24
N GLY A 41 2.91 -9.41 -0.47
CA GLY A 41 3.19 -8.91 -1.80
C GLY A 41 3.30 -7.39 -1.84
N ASN A 42 3.23 -6.85 -3.06
CA ASN A 42 3.10 -5.41 -3.28
C ASN A 42 1.64 -5.00 -3.21
N ALA A 43 1.39 -3.75 -2.86
CA ALA A 43 0.06 -3.18 -2.77
C ALA A 43 0.01 -1.80 -3.42
N ASP A 44 -1.15 -1.42 -3.92
CA ASP A 44 -1.50 -0.05 -4.26
C ASP A 44 -2.54 0.43 -3.26
N VAL A 45 -2.25 1.50 -2.53
CA VAL A 45 -3.15 2.08 -1.53
C VAL A 45 -3.53 3.49 -1.97
N LEU A 46 -4.83 3.76 -2.01
CA LEU A 46 -5.42 5.04 -2.33
C LEU A 46 -6.24 5.55 -1.15
N ILE A 47 -5.86 6.71 -0.62
CA ILE A 47 -6.59 7.43 0.42
C ILE A 47 -6.98 8.81 -0.12
N GLU A 48 -8.27 9.01 -0.37
CA GLU A 48 -8.82 10.24 -0.94
C GLU A 48 -9.97 10.75 -0.07
N GLY A 49 -9.75 11.84 0.67
CA GLY A 49 -10.69 12.32 1.66
C GLY A 49 -10.98 11.26 2.72
N GLU A 50 -12.25 10.86 2.87
CA GLU A 50 -12.66 9.79 3.79
C GLU A 50 -12.75 8.41 3.13
N ARG A 51 -12.33 8.26 1.86
CA ARG A 51 -12.35 6.98 1.14
C ARG A 51 -11.01 6.27 1.28
N PHE A 52 -11.09 4.96 1.46
CA PHE A 52 -9.94 4.06 1.48
C PHE A 52 -10.14 2.96 0.44
N ASN A 53 -9.17 2.78 -0.44
CA ASN A 53 -9.12 1.64 -1.35
C ASN A 53 -7.71 1.06 -1.37
N ALA A 54 -7.60 -0.26 -1.46
CA ALA A 54 -6.32 -0.92 -1.69
C ALA A 54 -6.45 -2.12 -2.62
N LYS A 55 -5.46 -2.33 -3.48
CA LYS A 55 -5.26 -3.56 -4.24
C LYS A 55 -4.03 -4.27 -3.69
N LEU A 56 -4.18 -5.53 -3.32
CA LEU A 56 -3.11 -6.35 -2.77
C LEU A 56 -2.76 -7.41 -3.81
N PHE A 57 -1.57 -7.33 -4.37
CA PHE A 57 -1.13 -8.18 -5.47
C PHE A 57 -0.47 -9.46 -4.96
N TRP A 58 -0.45 -10.49 -5.80
CA TRP A 58 0.33 -11.70 -5.53
C TRP A 58 1.83 -11.37 -5.39
N LYS A 59 2.53 -12.09 -4.51
CA LYS A 59 3.97 -11.88 -4.28
C LYS A 59 4.79 -11.88 -5.57
N ASP A 60 4.41 -12.74 -6.49
CA ASP A 60 5.14 -13.02 -7.72
C ASP A 60 4.58 -12.28 -8.95
N SER A 61 3.64 -11.33 -8.75
CA SER A 61 3.04 -10.55 -9.84
C SER A 61 2.54 -9.19 -9.37
N ASP A 62 2.97 -8.12 -10.03
CA ASP A 62 2.49 -6.74 -9.77
C ASP A 62 1.21 -6.39 -10.56
N LYS A 63 0.64 -7.35 -11.29
CA LYS A 63 -0.55 -7.15 -12.12
C LYS A 63 -1.74 -7.95 -11.61
N ASP A 64 -1.48 -9.10 -11.01
CA ASP A 64 -2.51 -10.01 -10.55
C ASP A 64 -2.95 -9.65 -9.14
N VAL A 65 -4.15 -9.07 -9.04
CA VAL A 65 -4.75 -8.69 -7.76
C VAL A 65 -5.21 -9.95 -7.04
N LYS A 66 -4.69 -10.18 -5.84
CA LYS A 66 -5.14 -11.25 -4.93
C LYS A 66 -6.35 -10.80 -4.13
N LEU A 67 -6.27 -9.61 -3.53
CA LEU A 67 -7.30 -9.05 -2.66
C LEU A 67 -7.58 -7.59 -3.05
N SER A 68 -8.82 -7.16 -2.89
CA SER A 68 -9.18 -5.74 -2.92
C SER A 68 -9.84 -5.36 -1.62
N LEU A 69 -9.49 -4.19 -1.10
CA LEU A 69 -10.07 -3.60 0.09
C LEU A 69 -10.76 -2.30 -0.31
N SER A 70 -12.01 -2.12 0.08
CA SER A 70 -12.72 -0.85 -0.14
C SER A 70 -13.51 -0.45 1.10
N GLY A 71 -13.48 0.83 1.43
CA GLY A 71 -14.21 1.36 2.56
C GLY A 71 -13.83 2.78 2.90
N THR A 72 -13.73 3.06 4.20
CA THR A 72 -13.60 4.43 4.71
C THR A 72 -12.44 4.57 5.69
N ILE A 73 -11.91 5.79 5.74
CA ILE A 73 -10.96 6.24 6.75
C ILE A 73 -11.45 7.54 7.38
N LYS A 74 -11.54 7.57 8.72
CA LYS A 74 -11.91 8.77 9.48
C LYS A 74 -11.01 8.90 10.70
N LYS A 75 -10.30 10.03 10.82
CA LYS A 75 -9.36 10.29 11.93
C LYS A 75 -8.37 9.11 12.15
N GLY A 76 -7.84 8.58 11.05
CA GLY A 76 -6.92 7.44 11.06
C GLY A 76 -7.56 6.09 11.38
N LYS A 77 -8.86 6.00 11.64
CA LYS A 77 -9.59 4.73 11.81
C LYS A 77 -10.11 4.25 10.46
N ILE A 78 -9.85 2.99 10.14
CA ILE A 78 -10.23 2.38 8.86
C ILE A 78 -11.31 1.32 9.09
N THR A 79 -12.30 1.27 8.19
CA THR A 79 -13.24 0.14 8.06
C THR A 79 -13.38 -0.20 6.59
N VAL A 80 -13.09 -1.44 6.21
CA VAL A 80 -13.06 -1.91 4.82
C VAL A 80 -13.71 -3.27 4.68
N THR A 81 -14.28 -3.53 3.52
CA THR A 81 -14.69 -4.87 3.09
C THR A 81 -13.63 -5.42 2.15
N GLU A 82 -13.26 -6.67 2.37
CA GLU A 82 -12.37 -7.43 1.52
C GLU A 82 -13.14 -8.09 0.37
N THR A 83 -12.51 -8.17 -0.79
CA THR A 83 -12.91 -9.04 -1.90
C THR A 83 -11.71 -9.91 -2.25
N VAL A 84 -11.89 -11.22 -2.22
CA VAL A 84 -10.87 -12.19 -2.63
C VAL A 84 -11.12 -12.54 -4.10
N HIS A 85 -10.16 -12.24 -4.96
CA HIS A 85 -10.31 -12.53 -6.39
C HIS A 85 -10.16 -14.03 -6.66
N ASN A 86 -10.90 -14.53 -7.65
CA ASN A 86 -10.94 -15.95 -8.02
C ASN A 86 -11.36 -16.89 -6.89
N SER A 87 -12.26 -16.41 -6.01
CA SER A 87 -12.85 -17.19 -4.92
C SER A 87 -14.35 -16.93 -4.84
N ASP A 88 -15.09 -17.93 -4.40
CA ASP A 88 -16.51 -17.86 -4.01
C ASP A 88 -16.71 -17.31 -2.58
N TYR A 89 -15.63 -17.03 -1.86
CA TYR A 89 -15.67 -16.43 -0.54
C TYR A 89 -16.19 -14.99 -0.60
N SER A 90 -17.22 -14.69 0.21
CA SER A 90 -17.88 -13.38 0.25
C SER A 90 -17.04 -12.24 0.85
N GLY A 91 -15.81 -12.52 1.28
CA GLY A 91 -14.93 -11.55 1.92
C GLY A 91 -15.19 -11.39 3.42
N SER A 92 -14.28 -10.67 4.08
CA SER A 92 -14.35 -10.28 5.49
C SER A 92 -14.45 -8.76 5.62
N THR A 93 -15.03 -8.27 6.72
CA THR A 93 -14.97 -6.84 7.07
C THR A 93 -13.85 -6.62 8.08
N TYR A 94 -12.88 -5.79 7.71
CA TYR A 94 -11.75 -5.44 8.55
C TYR A 94 -11.90 -4.04 9.14
N LYS A 95 -11.42 -3.88 10.38
CA LYS A 95 -11.28 -2.58 11.05
C LYS A 95 -9.84 -2.38 11.48
N GLY A 96 -9.40 -1.12 11.54
CA GLY A 96 -8.02 -0.86 11.90
C GLY A 96 -7.61 0.60 11.92
N THR A 97 -6.31 0.82 11.71
CA THR A 97 -5.69 2.15 11.84
C THR A 97 -4.67 2.43 10.77
N PHE A 98 -4.65 3.66 10.28
CA PHE A 98 -3.54 4.28 9.57
C PHE A 98 -2.68 5.07 10.56
N GLN A 99 -1.36 4.92 10.45
CA GLN A 99 -0.37 5.68 11.22
C GLN A 99 0.74 6.16 10.27
N SER A 100 1.25 7.36 10.52
CA SER A 100 2.41 7.92 9.82
C SER A 100 3.39 8.42 10.87
N LYS A 101 4.67 8.07 10.71
CA LYS A 101 5.74 8.50 11.60
C LYS A 101 6.89 9.03 10.77
N ARG A 102 7.41 10.20 11.15
CA ARG A 102 8.63 10.78 10.58
C ARG A 102 9.78 10.66 11.57
N TRP A 103 11.00 10.60 11.05
CA TRP A 103 12.25 10.56 11.81
C TRP A 103 13.36 11.28 11.02
N GLU A 104 14.51 11.47 11.65
CA GLU A 104 15.70 12.01 10.98
C GLU A 104 16.09 11.12 9.79
N GLU A 105 16.63 11.71 8.72
CA GLU A 105 16.96 10.93 7.53
C GLU A 105 17.88 9.74 7.83
N PHE A 106 17.44 8.54 7.46
CA PHE A 106 18.24 7.33 7.52
C PHE A 106 18.03 6.51 6.25
N SER A 107 19.13 6.22 5.53
CA SER A 107 19.10 5.43 4.29
C SER A 107 18.08 5.96 3.26
N GLY A 108 18.10 7.28 3.01
CA GLY A 108 17.22 7.95 2.04
C GLY A 108 15.72 7.93 2.41
N THR A 109 15.39 7.65 3.66
CA THR A 109 14.03 7.57 4.18
C THR A 109 13.87 8.50 5.39
N VAL A 110 12.77 9.25 5.44
CA VAL A 110 12.46 10.26 6.48
C VAL A 110 11.21 9.88 7.29
N GLY A 111 10.67 8.69 7.07
CA GLY A 111 9.44 8.24 7.69
C GLY A 111 8.91 6.93 7.14
N ALA A 112 7.79 6.48 7.71
CA ALA A 112 6.99 5.40 7.17
C ALA A 112 5.52 5.61 7.49
N GLU A 113 4.70 5.01 6.65
CA GLU A 113 3.26 4.89 6.85
C GLU A 113 2.91 3.42 7.04
N SER A 114 1.97 3.16 7.93
CA SER A 114 1.52 1.82 8.26
C SER A 114 0.00 1.79 8.36
N ILE A 115 -0.58 0.71 7.87
CA ILE A 115 -1.99 0.38 8.03
C ILE A 115 -2.07 -1.01 8.63
N THR A 116 -2.76 -1.13 9.76
CA THR A 116 -3.02 -2.42 10.41
C THR A 116 -4.52 -2.63 10.50
N LEU A 117 -4.99 -3.76 10.00
CA LEU A 117 -6.39 -4.14 9.90
C LEU A 117 -6.62 -5.51 10.54
N SER A 118 -7.77 -5.72 11.18
CA SER A 118 -8.20 -7.04 11.68
C SER A 118 -9.72 -7.20 11.62
N ASP A 119 -10.17 -8.44 11.39
CA ASP A 119 -11.56 -8.88 11.52
C ASP A 119 -11.78 -9.72 12.81
N GLY A 120 -10.75 -9.84 13.66
CA GLY A 120 -10.72 -10.68 14.87
C GLY A 120 -10.09 -12.06 14.67
N TRP A 121 -10.01 -12.57 13.42
CA TRP A 121 -9.46 -13.88 13.09
C TRP A 121 -8.25 -13.82 12.15
N GLY A 122 -8.22 -12.80 11.31
CA GLY A 122 -7.14 -12.44 10.43
C GLY A 122 -6.62 -11.03 10.70
N MET A 123 -5.42 -10.77 10.20
CA MET A 123 -4.79 -9.46 10.19
C MET A 123 -4.26 -9.16 8.81
N ILE A 124 -4.37 -7.90 8.40
CA ILE A 124 -3.71 -7.36 7.20
C ILE A 124 -2.85 -6.17 7.65
N GLY A 125 -1.55 -6.24 7.36
CA GLY A 125 -0.61 -5.14 7.54
C GLY A 125 -0.19 -4.60 6.18
N MET A 126 -0.12 -3.28 6.04
CA MET A 126 0.47 -2.61 4.88
C MET A 126 1.46 -1.55 5.36
N THR A 127 2.61 -1.42 4.70
CA THR A 127 3.63 -0.42 5.03
C THR A 127 4.27 0.17 3.79
N ARG A 128 4.68 1.44 3.88
CA ARG A 128 5.58 2.06 2.91
C ARG A 128 6.54 3.03 3.59
N SER A 129 7.68 3.27 2.97
CA SER A 129 8.62 4.30 3.39
C SER A 129 8.23 5.69 2.87
N ILE A 130 8.57 6.73 3.61
CA ILE A 130 8.48 8.11 3.12
C ILE A 130 9.89 8.50 2.67
N LYS A 131 10.08 8.67 1.35
CA LYS A 131 11.36 9.10 0.79
C LYS A 131 11.61 10.58 1.05
N LYS A 132 12.89 10.95 1.07
CA LYS A 132 13.34 12.33 1.18
C LYS A 132 12.97 13.13 -0.06
#